data_AF-K3WGC1-F1
#
_entry.id   AF-K3WGC1-F1
#
_cell.length_a   1.000
_cell.length_b   1.000
_cell.length_c   1.000
_cell.angle_alpha   90.00
_cell.angle_beta   90.00
_cell.angle_gamma   90.00
#
_symmetry.space_group_name_H-M   'P 1'
#
loop_
_entity.id
_entity.type
_entity.pdbx_description
1 polymer ?
#
loop_
_entity_poly.entity_id
_entity_poly.type
_entity_poly.pdbx_seq_one_letter_code
_entity_poly.pdbx_strand_id
1 'polypeptide(L)'
;MLDAANAKNVFLIVHVRPDVTKLAERFKQRAVKVHLQSLPPMLVRTKLLLICLQERIGFSRDGIEELLQICDSKLLPCMEKLHVMFLAQHFISLPNVQKSLSPKRQTTNAPVVPPFQLMILAMNAPLRRCPKCTLIPPCSHISIGMLYDKVQRIRKLYPNQKATDTSSPSSPAVKAAPPSESPLVCPSFLQSGMCRNIQSLGRCRYLHPLDLHTIDTSAIVKRCGVHTLSLPCMHCANLKLLSQALRDEDAKCTQLETQVHALRKKFANVEIQNVLFVRDNAKTMKWGTQKREYDTKLAHIDAQLTRLRKEIDEVSTDLATSHATREQLERDVQCGKSRGTLAQQRRHQHEASSTTTSVITSS
;
A
#
# COMPACT_ATOMS: atom_id res chain seq x y z
N MET A 1 -43.39 -21.49 -28.10
CA MET A 1 -42.12 -20.72 -28.08
C MET A 1 -40.92 -21.53 -27.59
N LEU A 2 -41.03 -22.37 -26.54
CA LEU A 2 -39.93 -23.25 -26.12
C LEU A 2 -39.53 -24.30 -27.17
N ASP A 3 -40.49 -24.86 -27.91
CA ASP A 3 -40.21 -25.93 -28.88
C ASP A 3 -39.36 -25.44 -30.07
N ALA A 4 -39.49 -24.17 -30.45
CA ALA A 4 -38.66 -23.52 -31.47
C ALA A 4 -37.25 -23.16 -30.97
N ALA A 5 -37.06 -23.01 -29.65
CA ALA A 5 -35.75 -22.76 -29.04
C ALA A 5 -34.95 -24.09 -28.86
N ASN A 6 -35.65 -25.18 -28.54
CA ASN A 6 -35.07 -26.52 -28.47
C ASN A 6 -34.60 -27.01 -29.86
N ALA A 7 -35.35 -26.70 -30.93
CA ALA A 7 -34.92 -26.99 -32.31
C ALA A 7 -33.64 -26.24 -32.74
N LYS A 8 -33.22 -25.21 -31.98
CA LYS A 8 -32.01 -24.41 -32.22
C LYS A 8 -30.88 -24.70 -31.21
N ASN A 9 -30.97 -25.77 -30.42
CA ASN A 9 -29.99 -26.12 -29.37
C ASN A 9 -29.72 -24.99 -28.35
N VAL A 10 -30.73 -24.17 -28.03
CA VAL A 10 -30.59 -23.10 -27.03
C VAL A 10 -31.03 -23.63 -25.67
N PHE A 11 -30.06 -23.80 -24.75
CA PHE A 11 -30.32 -24.22 -23.37
C PHE A 11 -30.55 -22.99 -22.48
N LEU A 12 -31.57 -23.05 -21.62
CA LEU A 12 -31.90 -22.00 -20.65
C LEU A 12 -31.61 -22.50 -19.23
N ILE A 13 -30.79 -21.76 -18.48
CA ILE A 13 -30.55 -22.01 -17.06
C ILE A 13 -31.42 -21.05 -16.26
N VAL A 14 -32.34 -21.58 -15.46
CA VAL A 14 -33.28 -20.79 -14.66
C VAL A 14 -33.03 -21.07 -13.18
N HIS A 15 -32.75 -20.03 -12.41
CA HIS A 15 -32.60 -20.12 -10.97
C HIS A 15 -33.93 -19.75 -10.31
N VAL A 16 -34.57 -20.72 -9.65
CA VAL A 16 -35.90 -20.56 -9.07
C VAL A 16 -35.79 -20.82 -7.57
N ARG A 17 -36.20 -19.85 -6.73
CA ARG A 17 -36.46 -20.13 -5.31
C ARG A 17 -37.70 -21.03 -5.24
N PRO A 18 -37.84 -21.91 -4.24
CA PRO A 18 -38.99 -22.80 -4.11
C PRO A 18 -40.27 -22.03 -3.73
N ASP A 19 -40.69 -21.08 -4.56
CA ASP A 19 -41.98 -20.41 -4.42
C ASP A 19 -43.02 -21.22 -5.21
N VAL A 20 -44.20 -21.40 -4.60
CA VAL A 20 -45.31 -22.26 -5.05
C VAL A 20 -46.08 -21.63 -6.21
N THR A 21 -45.37 -21.09 -7.21
CA THR A 21 -46.02 -20.51 -8.39
C THR A 21 -46.31 -21.60 -9.42
N LYS A 22 -47.53 -21.61 -9.98
CA LYS A 22 -47.95 -22.53 -11.06
C LYS A 22 -47.01 -22.51 -12.27
N LEU A 23 -46.28 -21.40 -12.45
CA LEU A 23 -45.24 -21.25 -13.47
C LEU A 23 -44.00 -22.11 -13.18
N ALA A 24 -43.54 -22.17 -11.92
CA ALA A 24 -42.42 -23.00 -11.51
C ALA A 24 -42.71 -24.49 -11.70
N GLU A 25 -43.96 -24.93 -11.54
CA GLU A 25 -44.36 -26.32 -11.82
C GLU A 25 -44.25 -26.68 -13.31
N ARG A 26 -44.64 -25.77 -14.21
CA ARG A 26 -44.49 -26.00 -15.66
C ARG A 26 -43.04 -26.11 -16.10
N PHE A 27 -42.13 -25.34 -15.48
CA PHE A 27 -40.68 -25.51 -15.70
C PHE A 27 -40.17 -26.82 -15.11
N LYS A 28 -40.63 -27.21 -13.91
CA LYS A 28 -40.28 -28.49 -13.26
C LYS A 28 -40.64 -29.71 -14.10
N GLN A 29 -41.64 -29.66 -14.97
CA GLN A 29 -42.04 -30.79 -15.83
C GLN A 29 -41.14 -30.96 -17.06
N ARG A 30 -40.49 -29.89 -17.54
CA ARG A 30 -39.77 -29.88 -18.82
C ARG A 30 -38.26 -29.61 -18.70
N ALA A 31 -37.76 -29.33 -17.50
CA ALA A 31 -36.35 -29.00 -17.25
C ALA A 31 -35.63 -30.06 -16.41
N VAL A 32 -34.32 -30.21 -16.64
CA VAL A 32 -33.44 -30.97 -15.75
C VAL A 32 -33.30 -30.22 -14.43
N LYS A 33 -33.64 -30.87 -13.32
CA LYS A 33 -33.61 -30.26 -11.98
C LYS A 33 -32.26 -30.51 -11.33
N VAL A 34 -31.59 -29.43 -10.96
CA VAL A 34 -30.41 -29.48 -10.09
C VAL A 34 -30.80 -28.87 -8.75
N HIS A 35 -30.89 -29.70 -7.71
CA HIS A 35 -31.20 -29.24 -6.37
C HIS A 35 -29.93 -28.69 -5.73
N LEU A 36 -29.93 -27.38 -5.45
CA LEU A 36 -28.86 -26.76 -4.68
C LEU A 36 -29.16 -26.97 -3.19
N GLN A 37 -28.31 -27.73 -2.52
CA GLN A 37 -28.37 -27.91 -1.08
C GLN A 37 -27.57 -26.81 -0.39
N SER A 38 -27.96 -26.47 0.85
CA SER A 38 -27.13 -25.59 1.68
C SER A 38 -25.78 -26.23 1.91
N LEU A 39 -24.73 -25.42 1.86
CA LEU A 39 -23.39 -25.91 2.15
C LEU A 39 -23.31 -26.34 3.62
N PRO A 40 -22.75 -27.53 3.91
CA PRO A 40 -22.50 -27.94 5.28
C PRO A 40 -21.46 -27.01 5.93
N PRO A 41 -21.57 -26.74 7.25
CA PRO A 41 -20.69 -25.80 7.95
C PRO A 41 -19.19 -26.05 7.73
N MET A 42 -18.78 -27.32 7.65
CA MET A 42 -17.40 -27.71 7.37
C MET A 42 -16.88 -27.22 6.02
N LEU A 43 -17.70 -27.27 4.96
CA LEU A 43 -17.32 -26.78 3.64
C LEU A 43 -17.29 -25.25 3.61
N VAL A 44 -18.18 -24.60 4.35
CA VAL A 44 -18.18 -23.13 4.50
C VAL A 44 -16.91 -22.68 5.22
N ARG A 45 -16.57 -23.31 6.34
CA ARG A 45 -15.32 -23.09 7.06
C ARG A 45 -14.11 -23.30 6.15
N THR A 46 -14.04 -24.42 5.45
CA THR A 46 -12.92 -24.74 4.53
C THR A 46 -12.79 -23.67 3.44
N LYS A 47 -13.93 -23.24 2.86
CA LYS A 47 -13.93 -22.19 1.85
C LYS A 47 -13.48 -20.84 2.41
N LEU A 48 -13.90 -20.47 3.61
CA LEU A 48 -13.44 -19.25 4.29
C LEU A 48 -11.94 -19.29 4.57
N LEU A 49 -11.41 -20.41 5.06
CA LEU A 49 -9.98 -20.58 5.28
C LEU A 49 -9.18 -20.46 3.98
N LEU A 50 -9.66 -21.07 2.89
CA LEU A 50 -9.05 -20.92 1.57
C LEU A 50 -9.06 -19.47 1.09
N ILE A 51 -10.16 -18.73 1.31
CA ILE A 51 -10.24 -17.30 1.00
C ILE A 51 -9.22 -16.53 1.83
N CYS A 52 -9.12 -16.79 3.14
CA CYS A 52 -8.13 -16.14 3.98
C CYS A 52 -6.69 -16.41 3.52
N LEU A 53 -6.38 -17.64 3.13
CA LEU A 53 -5.05 -18.01 2.62
C LEU A 53 -4.76 -17.36 1.27
N GLN A 54 -5.72 -17.39 0.34
CA GLN A 54 -5.60 -16.82 -1.00
C GLN A 54 -5.41 -15.29 -0.94
N GLU A 55 -6.21 -14.62 -0.12
CA GLU A 55 -6.20 -13.16 0.03
C GLU A 55 -5.21 -12.68 1.11
N ARG A 56 -4.42 -13.59 1.69
CA ARG A 56 -3.43 -13.33 2.76
C ARG A 56 -4.00 -12.58 3.97
N ILE A 57 -5.23 -12.91 4.35
CA ILE A 57 -5.90 -12.40 5.54
C ILE A 57 -5.39 -13.18 6.75
N GLY A 58 -4.84 -12.50 7.74
CA GLY A 58 -4.46 -13.12 9.01
C GLY A 58 -5.70 -13.50 9.82
N PHE A 59 -5.72 -14.71 10.38
CA PHE A 59 -6.83 -15.20 11.19
C PHE A 59 -6.37 -16.09 12.33
N SER A 60 -7.20 -16.14 13.38
CA SER A 60 -7.13 -17.14 14.45
C SER A 60 -8.24 -18.17 14.25
N ARG A 61 -8.03 -19.39 14.74
CA ARG A 61 -9.06 -20.45 14.71
C ARG A 61 -10.36 -19.96 15.34
N ASP A 62 -10.26 -19.42 16.56
CA ASP A 62 -11.42 -19.01 17.34
C ASP A 62 -12.19 -17.84 16.70
N GLY A 63 -11.49 -16.94 16.01
CA GLY A 63 -12.14 -15.86 15.25
C GLY A 63 -12.93 -16.35 14.03
N ILE A 64 -12.50 -17.42 13.37
CA ILE A 64 -13.23 -18.01 12.24
C ILE A 64 -14.45 -18.81 12.74
N GLU A 65 -14.32 -19.52 13.86
CA GLU A 65 -15.44 -20.26 14.46
C GLU A 65 -16.54 -19.30 14.94
N GLU A 66 -16.16 -18.22 15.62
CA GLU A 66 -17.12 -17.21 16.08
C GLU A 66 -17.84 -16.54 14.90
N LEU A 67 -17.11 -16.22 13.83
CA LEU A 67 -17.69 -15.66 12.61
C LEU A 67 -18.72 -16.61 11.96
N LEU A 68 -18.42 -17.91 11.91
CA LEU A 68 -19.33 -18.93 11.40
C LEU A 68 -20.59 -19.02 12.25
N GLN A 69 -20.45 -18.92 13.57
CA GLN A 69 -21.57 -18.98 14.50
C GLN A 69 -22.51 -17.78 14.34
N ILE A 70 -21.97 -16.56 14.20
CA ILE A 70 -22.77 -15.33 14.00
C ILE A 70 -23.55 -15.35 12.69
N CYS A 71 -23.02 -15.99 11.66
CA CYS A 71 -23.57 -15.99 10.31
C CYS A 71 -24.35 -17.26 9.96
N ASP A 72 -24.76 -18.06 10.95
CA ASP A 72 -25.45 -19.36 10.80
C ASP A 72 -24.73 -20.32 9.82
N SER A 73 -23.40 -20.25 9.75
CA SER A 73 -22.59 -21.00 8.77
C SER A 73 -23.00 -20.79 7.31
N LYS A 74 -23.62 -19.65 6.96
CA LYS A 74 -23.92 -19.30 5.57
C LYS A 74 -22.71 -18.61 4.95
N LEU A 75 -22.25 -19.12 3.81
CA LEU A 75 -21.00 -18.65 3.18
C LEU A 75 -21.02 -17.16 2.83
N LEU A 76 -22.10 -16.68 2.17
CA LEU A 76 -22.15 -15.30 1.69
C LEU A 76 -22.15 -14.28 2.84
N PRO A 77 -22.99 -14.42 3.89
CA PRO A 77 -22.92 -13.56 5.08
C PRO A 77 -21.56 -13.63 5.79
N CYS A 78 -20.95 -14.82 5.89
CA CYS A 78 -19.61 -14.96 6.48
C CYS A 78 -18.58 -14.15 5.68
N MET A 79 -18.62 -14.21 4.34
CA MET A 79 -17.71 -13.47 3.47
C MET A 79 -17.90 -11.96 3.58
N GLU A 80 -19.15 -11.48 3.62
CA GLU A 80 -19.46 -10.06 3.79
C GLU A 80 -18.94 -9.53 5.12
N LYS A 81 -19.20 -10.26 6.21
CA LYS A 81 -18.76 -9.88 7.56
C LYS A 81 -17.24 -9.96 7.71
N LEU A 82 -16.61 -10.99 7.13
CA LEU A 82 -15.16 -11.12 7.05
C LEU A 82 -14.52 -9.94 6.33
N HIS A 83 -15.11 -9.51 5.21
CA HIS A 83 -14.62 -8.34 4.47
C HIS A 83 -14.69 -7.07 5.32
N VAL A 84 -15.85 -6.80 5.95
CA VAL A 84 -16.04 -5.64 6.84
C VAL A 84 -15.03 -5.65 7.98
N MET A 85 -14.84 -6.80 8.63
CA MET A 85 -13.89 -6.95 9.74
C MET A 85 -12.44 -6.79 9.31
N PHE A 86 -12.05 -7.36 8.17
CA PHE A 86 -10.71 -7.25 7.66
C PHE A 86 -10.37 -5.81 7.25
N LEU A 87 -11.33 -5.08 6.67
CA LEU A 87 -11.15 -3.65 6.37
C LEU A 87 -10.96 -2.82 7.63
N ALA A 88 -11.66 -3.17 8.72
CA ALA A 88 -11.61 -2.40 9.96
C ALA A 88 -10.39 -2.73 10.84
N GLN A 89 -9.95 -3.99 10.90
CA GLN A 89 -8.99 -4.46 11.90
C GLN A 89 -7.83 -5.27 11.31
N HIS A 90 -7.82 -5.54 10.00
CA HIS A 90 -6.77 -6.26 9.25
C HIS A 90 -6.41 -7.68 9.74
N PHE A 91 -7.10 -8.19 10.76
CA PHE A 91 -6.89 -9.52 11.32
C PHE A 91 -8.19 -10.07 11.92
N ILE A 92 -8.52 -11.33 11.62
CA ILE A 92 -9.73 -12.00 12.10
C ILE A 92 -9.42 -12.77 13.40
N SER A 93 -9.62 -12.10 14.54
CA SER A 93 -9.50 -12.69 15.88
C SER A 93 -10.82 -12.65 16.63
N LEU A 94 -11.01 -13.56 17.59
CA LEU A 94 -12.19 -13.58 18.46
C LEU A 94 -12.50 -12.19 19.08
N PRO A 95 -11.52 -11.43 19.64
CA PRO A 95 -11.76 -10.08 20.13
C PRO A 95 -12.23 -9.10 19.05
N ASN A 96 -11.73 -9.24 17.82
CA ASN A 96 -12.11 -8.36 16.71
C ASN A 96 -13.51 -8.69 16.18
N VAL A 97 -13.91 -9.96 16.22
CA VAL A 97 -15.29 -10.39 15.91
C VAL A 97 -16.25 -9.78 16.92
N GLN A 98 -15.95 -9.91 18.21
CA GLN A 98 -16.77 -9.35 19.30
C GLN A 98 -16.87 -7.82 19.24
N LYS A 99 -15.78 -7.11 18.95
CA LYS A 99 -15.78 -5.65 18.74
C LYS A 99 -16.66 -5.21 17.56
N SER A 100 -16.86 -6.07 16.57
CA SER A 100 -17.73 -5.79 15.42
C SER A 100 -19.23 -5.98 15.71
N LEU A 101 -19.56 -6.61 16.85
CA LEU A 101 -20.92 -6.80 17.33
C LEU A 101 -21.38 -5.66 18.26
N SER A 102 -20.44 -4.95 18.90
CA SER A 102 -20.76 -3.80 19.74
C SER A 102 -21.01 -2.53 18.89
N PRO A 103 -22.16 -1.85 19.02
CA PRO A 103 -22.37 -0.53 18.40
C PRO A 103 -21.43 0.50 19.06
N LYS A 104 -20.41 0.96 18.33
CA LYS A 104 -19.38 1.87 18.89
C LYS A 104 -19.90 3.31 19.05
N ARG A 105 -19.91 3.80 20.31
CA ARG A 105 -19.60 5.20 20.63
C ARG A 105 -18.26 5.55 19.97
N GLN A 106 -18.30 6.42 18.98
CA GLN A 106 -17.11 7.01 18.38
C GLN A 106 -16.46 7.93 19.42
N THR A 107 -15.26 7.58 19.88
CA THR A 107 -14.35 8.54 20.50
C THR A 107 -13.20 8.74 19.52
N THR A 108 -13.15 9.98 19.04
CA THR A 108 -12.10 10.57 18.21
C THR A 108 -10.79 10.59 18.99
N ASN A 109 -9.75 9.97 18.43
CA ASN A 109 -8.36 10.43 18.43
C ASN A 109 -7.59 9.53 17.46
N ALA A 110 -7.35 10.05 16.27
CA ALA A 110 -6.55 9.44 15.20
C ALA A 110 -5.03 9.64 15.51
N PRO A 111 -4.07 9.04 14.78
CA PRO A 111 -3.98 9.16 13.32
C PRO A 111 -3.61 7.87 12.55
N VAL A 112 -3.65 8.03 11.21
CA VAL A 112 -3.25 7.11 10.15
C VAL A 112 -4.40 6.30 9.54
N VAL A 113 -5.22 7.06 8.81
CA VAL A 113 -5.95 6.58 7.64
C VAL A 113 -4.93 6.23 6.55
N PRO A 114 -4.89 5.00 5.99
CA PRO A 114 -4.30 4.81 4.67
C PRO A 114 -5.23 5.43 3.63
N PRO A 115 -4.74 6.30 2.73
CA PRO A 115 -5.60 7.04 1.81
C PRO A 115 -5.92 6.20 0.57
N PHE A 116 -6.40 4.96 0.70
CA PHE A 116 -6.91 4.22 -0.48
C PHE A 116 -8.05 3.29 -0.08
N GLN A 117 -9.28 3.73 -0.38
CA GLN A 117 -10.41 2.84 -0.58
C GLN A 117 -10.10 1.94 -1.79
N LEU A 118 -9.49 0.78 -1.56
CA LEU A 118 -9.48 -0.28 -2.56
C LEU A 118 -10.80 -1.04 -2.44
N MET A 119 -11.84 -0.49 -3.06
CA MET A 119 -13.05 -1.26 -3.35
C MET A 119 -12.65 -2.43 -4.26
N ILE A 120 -12.84 -3.67 -3.80
CA ILE A 120 -12.70 -4.87 -4.64
C ILE A 120 -13.67 -4.81 -5.84
N LEU A 121 -14.76 -4.04 -5.72
CA LEU A 121 -15.68 -3.71 -6.81
C LEU A 121 -15.11 -2.74 -7.86
N ALA A 122 -13.99 -2.04 -7.59
CA ALA A 122 -13.27 -1.23 -8.58
C ALA A 122 -12.23 -2.05 -9.39
N MET A 123 -12.12 -3.36 -9.17
CA MET A 123 -11.32 -4.25 -10.03
C MET A 123 -12.04 -4.67 -11.32
N ASN A 124 -13.29 -4.24 -11.51
CA ASN A 124 -14.11 -4.51 -12.68
C ASN A 124 -14.37 -3.25 -13.52
N ALA A 125 -13.30 -2.61 -13.99
CA ALA A 125 -13.30 -1.76 -15.19
C ALA A 125 -11.85 -1.51 -15.62
N PRO A 126 -11.52 -1.42 -16.92
CA PRO A 126 -12.03 -2.15 -18.08
C PRO A 126 -10.91 -2.98 -18.76
N LEU A 127 -9.70 -2.98 -18.21
CA LEU A 127 -8.56 -3.69 -18.75
C LEU A 127 -8.55 -5.13 -18.24
N ARG A 128 -8.56 -6.09 -19.18
CA ARG A 128 -8.39 -7.51 -18.84
C ARG A 128 -6.99 -7.76 -18.27
N ARG A 129 -6.90 -8.66 -17.29
CA ARG A 129 -5.62 -9.16 -16.76
C ARG A 129 -4.78 -9.77 -17.88
N CYS A 130 -3.47 -9.61 -17.79
CA CYS A 130 -2.52 -10.22 -18.70
C CYS A 130 -2.69 -11.76 -18.66
N PRO A 131 -2.79 -12.44 -19.81
CA PRO A 131 -2.94 -13.90 -19.82
C PRO A 131 -1.66 -14.63 -19.38
N LYS A 132 -0.50 -13.98 -19.45
CA LYS A 132 0.79 -14.56 -19.04
C LYS A 132 1.06 -14.40 -17.55
N CYS A 133 0.90 -13.19 -17.01
CA CYS A 133 1.26 -12.89 -15.62
C CYS A 133 0.09 -12.56 -14.70
N THR A 134 -1.15 -12.54 -15.21
CA THR A 134 -2.39 -12.26 -14.45
C THR A 134 -2.49 -10.86 -13.80
N LEU A 135 -1.45 -10.03 -13.95
CA LEU A 135 -1.44 -8.62 -13.56
C LEU A 135 -2.31 -7.78 -14.49
N ILE A 136 -2.90 -6.71 -13.98
CA ILE A 136 -3.58 -5.71 -14.81
C ILE A 136 -2.50 -4.93 -15.57
N PRO A 137 -2.53 -4.86 -16.91
CA PRO A 137 -1.59 -4.08 -17.71
C PRO A 137 -1.56 -2.60 -17.27
N PRO A 138 -0.40 -1.92 -17.34
CA PRO A 138 0.84 -2.36 -17.97
C PRO A 138 1.64 -3.36 -17.12
N CYS A 139 2.23 -4.34 -17.79
CA CYS A 139 3.12 -5.35 -17.20
C CYS A 139 4.28 -5.66 -18.16
N SER A 140 5.25 -6.47 -17.74
CA SER A 140 6.40 -6.87 -18.58
C SER A 140 5.99 -7.52 -19.92
N HIS A 141 4.78 -8.09 -19.99
CA HIS A 141 4.28 -8.79 -21.17
C HIS A 141 3.34 -7.95 -22.05
N ILE A 142 2.73 -6.90 -21.48
CA ILE A 142 1.76 -6.03 -22.16
C ILE A 142 2.10 -4.61 -21.74
N SER A 143 2.86 -3.93 -22.60
CA SER A 143 3.20 -2.52 -22.41
C SER A 143 2.00 -1.62 -22.68
N ILE A 144 2.09 -0.37 -22.24
CA ILE A 144 1.06 0.63 -22.53
C ILE A 144 0.92 0.87 -24.04
N GLY A 145 2.03 0.85 -24.78
CA GLY A 145 2.05 0.94 -26.25
C GLY A 145 1.27 -0.19 -26.91
N MET A 146 1.47 -1.43 -26.46
CA MET A 146 0.73 -2.58 -26.99
C MET A 146 -0.79 -2.47 -26.77
N LEU A 147 -1.22 -1.82 -25.69
CA LEU A 147 -2.64 -1.54 -25.45
C LEU A 147 -3.17 -0.52 -26.47
N TYR A 148 -2.44 0.59 -26.71
CA TYR A 148 -2.80 1.58 -27.72
C TYR A 148 -2.84 0.99 -29.13
N ASP A 149 -1.84 0.20 -29.51
CA ASP A 149 -1.78 -0.45 -30.83
C ASP A 149 -2.93 -1.43 -31.04
N LYS A 150 -3.38 -2.09 -29.96
CA LYS A 150 -4.56 -2.96 -30.01
C LYS A 150 -5.83 -2.15 -30.26
N VAL A 151 -6.01 -1.02 -29.57
CA VAL A 151 -7.16 -0.12 -29.81
C VAL A 151 -7.13 0.42 -31.24
N GLN A 152 -5.97 0.85 -31.74
CA GLN A 152 -5.83 1.33 -33.12
C GLN A 152 -6.09 0.25 -34.17
N ARG A 153 -5.60 -0.98 -33.97
CA ARG A 153 -5.92 -2.11 -34.87
C ARG A 153 -7.41 -2.43 -34.89
N ILE A 154 -8.04 -2.43 -33.73
CA ILE A 154 -9.50 -2.64 -33.61
C ILE A 154 -10.25 -1.51 -34.34
N ARG A 155 -9.84 -0.24 -34.17
CA ARG A 155 -10.40 0.90 -34.92
C ARG A 155 -10.32 0.70 -36.44
N LYS A 156 -9.19 0.21 -36.96
CA LYS A 156 -9.00 -0.04 -38.40
C LYS A 156 -9.89 -1.16 -38.96
N LEU A 157 -10.39 -2.06 -38.12
CA LEU A 157 -11.24 -3.18 -38.52
C LEU A 157 -12.73 -2.80 -38.65
N TYR A 158 -13.13 -1.59 -38.25
CA TYR A 158 -14.49 -1.10 -38.41
C TYR A 158 -14.55 -0.09 -39.54
N PRO A 159 -15.26 -0.37 -40.65
CA PRO A 159 -15.49 0.63 -41.67
C PRO A 159 -16.39 1.72 -41.10
N ASN A 160 -15.93 2.97 -41.24
CA ASN A 160 -16.60 4.22 -40.88
C ASN A 160 -18.11 4.07 -40.73
N GLN A 161 -18.61 4.04 -39.49
CA GLN A 161 -19.99 4.47 -39.23
C GLN A 161 -20.04 5.91 -39.70
N LYS A 162 -20.48 6.12 -40.94
CA LYS A 162 -20.60 7.43 -41.54
C LYS A 162 -21.34 8.31 -40.54
N ALA A 163 -20.65 9.34 -40.07
CA ALA A 163 -21.33 10.53 -39.60
C ALA A 163 -22.35 10.86 -40.68
N THR A 164 -23.62 10.84 -40.31
CA THR A 164 -24.67 11.51 -41.08
C THR A 164 -24.31 12.99 -41.03
N ASP A 165 -23.45 13.39 -41.97
CA ASP A 165 -23.20 14.78 -42.30
C ASP A 165 -24.51 15.35 -42.84
N THR A 166 -25.19 16.10 -41.98
CA THR A 166 -26.21 17.06 -42.37
C THR A 166 -25.56 18.16 -43.20
N SER A 167 -25.45 17.93 -44.52
CA SER A 167 -25.48 19.01 -45.51
C SER A 167 -25.78 18.50 -46.92
N SER A 168 -27.02 18.79 -47.34
CA SER A 168 -27.48 19.05 -48.71
C SER A 168 -28.27 17.98 -49.50
N PRO A 169 -29.24 18.42 -50.34
CA PRO A 169 -30.44 17.67 -50.68
C PRO A 169 -30.48 17.20 -52.15
N SER A 170 -30.92 15.97 -52.41
CA SER A 170 -31.64 15.55 -53.63
C SER A 170 -31.99 14.05 -53.59
N SER A 171 -33.29 13.78 -53.36
CA SER A 171 -34.21 12.70 -53.81
C SER A 171 -33.71 11.38 -54.46
N PRO A 172 -34.56 10.33 -54.60
CA PRO A 172 -35.58 9.80 -53.68
C PRO A 172 -35.62 8.24 -53.58
N ALA A 173 -36.38 7.75 -52.60
CA ALA A 173 -37.14 6.48 -52.57
C ALA A 173 -36.42 5.12 -52.51
N VAL A 174 -36.27 4.58 -51.29
CA VAL A 174 -36.56 3.16 -51.01
C VAL A 174 -37.32 3.05 -49.68
N LYS A 175 -38.29 2.12 -49.67
CA LYS A 175 -39.44 1.96 -48.79
C LYS A 175 -39.14 1.73 -47.29
N ALA A 176 -39.93 2.44 -46.48
CA ALA A 176 -40.45 2.14 -45.14
C ALA A 176 -39.84 0.96 -44.34
N ALA A 177 -39.08 1.31 -43.30
CA ALA A 177 -38.98 0.59 -42.04
C ALA A 177 -39.39 1.54 -40.89
N PRO A 178 -39.99 1.05 -39.79
CA PRO A 178 -40.54 1.89 -38.70
C PRO A 178 -39.43 2.70 -38.00
N PRO A 179 -39.77 3.76 -37.23
CA PRO A 179 -38.78 4.70 -36.68
C PRO A 179 -37.96 4.02 -35.58
N SER A 180 -36.88 3.35 -35.97
CA SER A 180 -35.93 2.77 -35.03
C SER A 180 -35.13 3.91 -34.41
N GLU A 181 -35.44 4.21 -33.15
CA GLU A 181 -34.56 4.72 -32.09
C GLU A 181 -33.41 5.62 -32.59
N SER A 182 -33.50 6.91 -32.24
CA SER A 182 -32.37 7.83 -32.33
C SER A 182 -31.10 7.12 -31.85
N PRO A 183 -30.01 7.18 -32.62
CA PRO A 183 -28.86 6.33 -32.34
C PRO A 183 -28.30 6.68 -30.96
N LEU A 184 -28.45 5.73 -30.02
CA LEU A 184 -28.17 5.97 -28.61
C LEU A 184 -26.69 6.32 -28.42
N VAL A 185 -26.45 7.50 -27.83
CA VAL A 185 -25.11 7.94 -27.39
C VAL A 185 -24.60 6.95 -26.34
N CYS A 186 -23.31 6.61 -26.41
CA CYS A 186 -22.71 5.65 -25.48
C CYS A 186 -22.93 6.09 -24.02
N PRO A 187 -23.61 5.30 -23.19
CA PRO A 187 -23.88 5.69 -21.80
C PRO A 187 -22.60 5.95 -21.00
N SER A 188 -21.54 5.17 -21.26
CA SER A 188 -20.23 5.38 -20.64
C SER A 188 -19.59 6.69 -21.10
N PHE A 189 -19.75 7.04 -22.38
CA PHE A 189 -19.24 8.30 -22.92
C PHE A 189 -20.00 9.50 -22.35
N LEU A 190 -21.32 9.41 -22.25
CA LEU A 190 -22.15 10.46 -21.65
C LEU A 190 -21.78 10.72 -20.18
N GLN A 191 -21.44 9.68 -19.44
CA GLN A 191 -21.13 9.79 -18.02
C GLN A 191 -19.68 10.21 -17.72
N SER A 192 -18.70 9.75 -18.50
CA SER A 192 -17.28 9.95 -18.20
C SER A 192 -16.45 10.60 -19.30
N GLY A 193 -17.08 11.03 -20.41
CA GLY A 193 -16.39 11.58 -21.58
C GLY A 193 -15.53 10.56 -22.35
N MET A 194 -15.60 9.27 -21.99
CA MET A 194 -14.74 8.20 -22.53
C MET A 194 -15.53 6.91 -22.73
N CYS A 195 -15.22 6.15 -23.80
CA CYS A 195 -15.89 4.89 -24.06
C CYS A 195 -15.24 3.71 -23.32
N ARG A 196 -15.88 3.25 -22.25
CA ARG A 196 -15.43 2.05 -21.49
C ARG A 196 -15.73 0.72 -22.20
N ASN A 197 -16.71 0.69 -23.10
CA ASN A 197 -17.11 -0.52 -23.82
C ASN A 197 -16.02 -1.04 -24.76
N ILE A 198 -15.24 -0.16 -25.40
CA ILE A 198 -14.14 -0.59 -26.24
C ILE A 198 -13.00 -1.22 -25.43
N GLN A 199 -12.80 -0.78 -24.19
CA GLN A 199 -11.75 -1.29 -23.32
C GLN A 199 -12.14 -2.68 -22.76
N SER A 200 -13.39 -2.87 -22.34
CA SER A 200 -13.87 -4.13 -21.75
C SER A 200 -14.21 -5.22 -22.78
N LEU A 201 -14.84 -4.82 -23.89
CA LEU A 201 -15.38 -5.74 -24.91
C LEU A 201 -14.61 -5.70 -26.23
N GLY A 202 -13.67 -4.77 -26.41
CA GLY A 202 -12.99 -4.56 -27.69
C GLY A 202 -13.89 -3.98 -28.79
N ARG A 203 -15.12 -3.57 -28.45
CA ARG A 203 -16.12 -3.05 -29.38
C ARG A 203 -17.14 -2.17 -28.67
N CYS A 204 -17.56 -1.10 -29.32
CA CYS A 204 -18.71 -0.29 -28.90
C CYS A 204 -19.68 -0.16 -30.07
N ARG A 205 -20.99 -0.28 -29.82
CA ARG A 205 -22.06 -0.16 -30.83
C ARG A 205 -22.80 1.18 -30.77
N TYR A 206 -22.51 2.00 -29.76
CA TYR A 206 -23.19 3.25 -29.48
C TYR A 206 -22.46 4.43 -30.14
N LEU A 207 -23.16 5.54 -30.38
CA LEU A 207 -22.56 6.74 -30.98
C LEU A 207 -21.66 7.49 -29.99
N HIS A 208 -20.46 7.83 -30.45
CA HIS A 208 -19.53 8.80 -29.85
C HIS A 208 -18.35 9.03 -30.81
N PRO A 209 -17.67 10.20 -30.75
CA PRO A 209 -16.51 10.48 -31.59
C PRO A 209 -15.44 9.39 -31.47
N LEU A 210 -14.94 8.90 -32.61
CA LEU A 210 -13.94 7.82 -32.69
C LEU A 210 -12.60 8.23 -32.06
N ASP A 211 -12.27 9.52 -32.12
CA ASP A 211 -11.04 10.10 -31.57
C ASP A 211 -11.00 10.03 -30.04
N LEU A 212 -12.17 9.91 -29.39
CA LEU A 212 -12.33 9.85 -27.93
C LEU A 212 -12.36 8.40 -27.38
N HIS A 213 -11.94 7.40 -28.16
CA HIS A 213 -11.60 6.07 -27.63
C HIS A 213 -10.20 6.09 -27.01
N THR A 214 -10.01 6.89 -25.97
CA THR A 214 -8.79 6.88 -25.17
C THR A 214 -8.82 5.68 -24.21
N ILE A 215 -7.66 5.13 -23.88
CA ILE A 215 -7.54 4.14 -22.81
C ILE A 215 -7.61 4.91 -21.50
N ASP A 216 -8.54 4.53 -20.63
CA ASP A 216 -8.68 5.12 -19.31
C ASP A 216 -7.50 4.66 -18.46
N THR A 217 -6.46 5.49 -18.43
CA THR A 217 -5.24 5.27 -17.66
C THR A 217 -5.38 5.74 -16.22
N SER A 218 -6.52 6.31 -15.82
CA SER A 218 -6.73 6.81 -14.44
C SER A 218 -6.62 5.70 -13.39
N ALA A 219 -6.93 4.45 -13.79
CA ALA A 219 -6.78 3.26 -12.95
C ALA A 219 -5.37 2.63 -12.97
N ILE A 220 -4.42 3.17 -13.75
CA ILE A 220 -3.04 2.68 -13.79
C ILE A 220 -2.29 3.22 -12.57
N VAL A 221 -2.42 2.50 -11.46
CA VAL A 221 -1.66 2.77 -10.25
C VAL A 221 -0.19 2.43 -10.50
N LYS A 222 0.72 3.37 -10.24
CA LYS A 222 2.18 3.12 -10.32
C LYS A 222 2.51 1.92 -9.43
N ARG A 223 3.28 0.96 -9.94
CA ARG A 223 3.65 -0.26 -9.21
C ARG A 223 5.12 -0.28 -8.88
N CYS A 224 5.47 -0.92 -7.77
CA CYS A 224 6.86 -1.19 -7.43
C CYS A 224 7.47 -2.18 -8.44
N GLY A 225 8.68 -1.88 -8.93
CA GLY A 225 9.40 -2.76 -9.85
C GLY A 225 9.83 -4.10 -9.23
N VAL A 226 9.94 -4.20 -7.90
CA VAL A 226 10.43 -5.40 -7.21
C VAL A 226 9.32 -6.43 -7.00
N HIS A 227 8.16 -6.00 -6.48
CA HIS A 227 7.09 -6.92 -6.08
C HIS A 227 5.72 -6.56 -6.66
N THR A 228 5.66 -5.63 -7.63
CA THR A 228 4.47 -5.32 -8.46
C THR A 228 3.22 -4.81 -7.73
N LEU A 229 3.32 -4.52 -6.43
CA LEU A 229 2.26 -3.88 -5.65
C LEU A 229 2.14 -2.39 -6.01
N SER A 230 0.95 -1.82 -5.83
CA SER A 230 0.72 -0.38 -5.98
C SER A 230 1.62 0.42 -5.04
N LEU A 231 2.13 1.55 -5.54
CA LEU A 231 2.90 2.50 -4.77
C LEU A 231 1.98 3.48 -4.03
N PRO A 232 2.31 3.87 -2.78
CA PRO A 232 3.45 3.37 -2.01
C PRO A 232 3.15 1.98 -1.43
N CYS A 233 4.06 1.03 -1.66
CA CYS A 233 4.05 -0.26 -0.99
C CYS A 233 4.89 -0.20 0.29
N MET A 234 4.73 -1.16 1.20
CA MET A 234 5.53 -1.21 2.43
C MET A 234 7.05 -1.26 2.15
N HIS A 235 7.49 -1.99 1.13
CA HIS A 235 8.91 -2.05 0.77
C HIS A 235 9.46 -0.69 0.33
N CYS A 236 8.80 0.01 -0.59
CA CYS A 236 9.25 1.34 -1.03
C CYS A 236 9.09 2.40 0.07
N ALA A 237 8.09 2.29 0.94
CA ALA A 237 7.97 3.14 2.11
C ALA A 237 9.14 2.92 3.09
N ASN A 238 9.45 1.65 3.40
CA ASN A 238 10.58 1.29 4.26
C ASN A 238 11.92 1.68 3.65
N LEU A 239 12.11 1.48 2.35
CA LEU A 239 13.33 1.87 1.65
C LEU A 239 13.52 3.39 1.72
N LYS A 240 12.46 4.18 1.52
CA LYS A 240 12.52 5.64 1.72
C LYS A 240 12.92 6.02 3.15
N LEU A 241 12.38 5.34 4.16
CA LEU A 241 12.74 5.58 5.57
C LEU A 241 14.21 5.22 5.85
N LEU A 242 14.67 4.07 5.35
CA LEU A 242 16.07 3.65 5.50
C LEU A 242 17.02 4.60 4.77
N SER A 243 16.67 5.05 3.58
CA SER A 243 17.45 6.06 2.84
C SER A 243 17.46 7.42 3.54
N GLN A 244 16.38 7.80 4.24
CA GLN A 244 16.39 9.01 5.07
C GLN A 244 17.32 8.83 6.27
N ALA A 245 17.17 7.74 7.01
CA ALA A 245 18.01 7.44 8.18
C ALA A 245 19.50 7.38 7.81
N LEU A 246 19.84 6.82 6.65
CA LEU A 246 21.22 6.79 6.18
C LEU A 246 21.77 8.21 5.94
N ARG A 247 20.98 9.09 5.31
CA ARG A 247 21.38 10.49 5.10
C ARG A 247 21.56 11.26 6.40
N ASP A 248 20.68 11.03 7.36
CA ASP A 248 20.75 11.66 8.68
C ASP A 248 22.04 11.20 9.41
N GLU A 249 22.40 9.92 9.29
CA GLU A 249 23.60 9.37 9.93
C GLU A 249 24.90 9.74 9.20
N ASP A 250 24.89 9.91 7.87
CA ASP A 250 26.02 10.48 7.12
C ASP A 250 26.30 11.93 7.57
N ALA A 251 25.24 12.74 7.75
CA ALA A 251 25.36 14.11 8.23
C ALA A 251 25.94 14.16 9.65
N LYS A 252 25.52 13.25 10.53
CA LYS A 252 26.05 13.11 11.89
C LYS A 252 27.51 12.68 11.90
N CYS A 253 27.93 11.73 11.06
CA CYS A 253 29.34 11.34 10.93
C CYS A 253 30.20 12.55 10.52
N THR A 254 29.76 13.29 9.50
CA THR A 254 30.45 14.51 9.04
C THR A 254 30.57 15.54 10.17
N GLN A 255 29.50 15.75 10.93
CA GLN A 255 29.53 16.66 12.09
C GLN A 255 30.53 16.21 13.15
N LEU A 256 30.52 14.93 13.53
CA LEU A 256 31.45 14.39 14.52
C LEU A 256 32.91 14.47 14.05
N GLU A 257 33.19 14.17 12.78
CA GLU A 257 34.52 14.35 12.19
C GLU A 257 35.01 15.79 12.31
N THR A 258 34.17 16.77 11.98
CA THR A 258 34.52 18.19 12.13
C THR A 258 34.78 18.57 13.59
N GLN A 259 34.04 18.00 14.55
CA GLN A 259 34.25 18.21 15.97
C GLN A 259 35.57 17.62 16.45
N VAL A 260 35.91 16.38 16.05
CA VAL A 260 37.20 15.74 16.36
C VAL A 260 38.35 16.59 15.82
N HIS A 261 38.26 17.06 14.57
CA HIS A 261 39.29 17.94 14.01
C HIS A 261 39.43 19.26 14.77
N ALA A 262 38.31 19.88 15.15
CA ALA A 262 38.32 21.12 15.93
C ALA A 262 38.93 20.91 17.33
N LEU A 263 38.60 19.81 18.00
CA LEU A 263 39.16 19.47 19.31
C LEU A 263 40.65 19.15 19.23
N ARG A 264 41.09 18.39 18.22
CA ARG A 264 42.52 18.12 17.98
C ARG A 264 43.31 19.40 17.73
N LYS A 265 42.74 20.35 16.98
CA LYS A 265 43.36 21.68 16.78
C LYS A 265 43.47 22.46 18.08
N LYS A 266 42.42 22.45 18.92
CA LYS A 266 42.46 23.08 20.25
C LYS A 266 43.51 22.43 21.15
N PHE A 267 43.58 21.10 21.17
CA PHE A 267 44.58 20.34 21.93
C PHE A 267 46.00 20.74 21.52
N ALA A 268 46.31 20.74 20.21
CA ALA A 268 47.61 21.15 19.70
C ALA A 268 47.98 22.59 20.08
N ASN A 269 47.02 23.51 20.07
CA ASN A 269 47.25 24.89 20.50
C ASN A 269 47.61 24.99 21.99
N VAL A 270 46.90 24.25 22.86
CA VAL A 270 47.20 24.21 24.30
C VAL A 270 48.56 23.55 24.55
N GLU A 271 48.91 22.51 23.79
CA GLU A 271 50.20 21.83 23.88
C GLU A 271 51.36 22.77 23.48
N ILE A 272 51.20 23.54 22.40
CA ILE A 272 52.13 24.61 22.02
C ILE A 272 52.24 25.65 23.14
N GLN A 273 51.12 26.09 23.72
CA GLN A 273 51.15 27.02 24.86
C GLN A 273 51.91 26.43 26.06
N ASN A 274 51.75 25.15 26.36
CA ASN A 274 52.49 24.48 27.43
C ASN A 274 54.01 24.51 27.16
N VAL A 275 54.42 24.12 25.95
CA VAL A 275 55.84 24.12 25.55
C VAL A 275 56.44 25.53 25.62
N LEU A 276 55.74 26.54 25.10
CA LEU A 276 56.17 27.93 25.17
C LEU A 276 56.26 28.42 26.62
N PHE A 277 55.24 28.13 27.44
CA PHE A 277 55.22 28.50 28.85
C PHE A 277 56.37 27.87 29.64
N VAL A 278 56.65 26.59 29.45
CA VAL A 278 57.78 25.91 30.10
C VAL A 278 59.11 26.49 29.61
N ARG A 279 59.28 26.66 28.30
CA ARG A 279 60.51 27.22 27.71
C ARG A 279 60.83 28.62 28.22
N ASP A 280 59.85 29.52 28.20
CA ASP A 280 60.02 30.92 28.57
C ASP A 280 60.32 31.08 30.07
N ASN A 281 59.92 30.09 30.89
CA ASN A 281 60.15 30.07 32.33
C ASN A 281 61.33 29.19 32.77
N ALA A 282 61.96 28.42 31.87
CA ALA A 282 63.02 27.47 32.21
C ALA A 282 64.29 28.12 32.80
N LYS A 283 64.55 29.39 32.47
CA LYS A 283 65.75 30.12 32.93
C LYS A 283 65.53 30.95 34.20
N THR A 284 64.28 31.07 34.67
CA THR A 284 63.96 31.88 35.85
C THR A 284 63.80 30.96 37.07
N MET A 285 64.71 31.08 38.03
CA MET A 285 64.63 30.33 39.27
C MET A 285 63.54 30.94 40.17
N LYS A 286 62.39 30.27 40.28
CA LYS A 286 61.24 30.76 41.03
C LYS A 286 61.22 30.19 42.44
N TRP A 287 61.01 31.06 43.42
CA TRP A 287 60.90 30.69 44.83
C TRP A 287 59.65 31.30 45.47
N GLY A 288 59.20 30.72 46.59
CA GLY A 288 58.08 31.24 47.36
C GLY A 288 56.76 31.31 46.57
N THR A 289 56.10 32.47 46.58
CA THR A 289 54.82 32.73 45.93
C THR A 289 54.88 32.59 44.41
N GLN A 290 55.97 33.04 43.77
CA GLN A 290 56.13 32.95 42.30
C GLN A 290 56.21 31.51 41.80
N LYS A 291 56.79 30.60 42.60
CA LYS A 291 56.81 29.17 42.28
C LYS A 291 55.39 28.59 42.34
N ARG A 292 54.62 28.90 43.39
CA ARG A 292 53.23 28.44 43.53
C ARG A 292 52.37 28.91 42.36
N GLU A 293 52.50 30.17 41.94
CA GLU A 293 51.77 30.70 40.78
C GLU A 293 52.13 29.99 39.48
N TYR A 294 53.41 29.67 39.28
CA TYR A 294 53.87 28.89 38.14
C TYR A 294 53.31 27.47 38.15
N ASP A 295 53.43 26.76 39.26
CA ASP A 295 52.93 25.40 39.43
C ASP A 295 51.40 25.35 39.23
N THR A 296 50.67 26.36 39.72
CA THR A 296 49.22 26.47 39.54
C THR A 296 48.84 26.66 38.07
N LYS A 297 49.58 27.50 37.33
CA LYS A 297 49.36 27.71 35.89
C LYS A 297 49.69 26.45 35.09
N LEU A 298 50.77 25.76 35.43
CA LEU A 298 51.14 24.50 34.78
C LEU A 298 50.08 23.42 35.02
N ALA A 299 49.65 23.24 36.26
CA ALA A 299 48.57 22.32 36.61
C ALA A 299 47.26 22.67 35.90
N HIS A 300 46.97 23.95 35.68
CA HIS A 300 45.81 24.38 34.91
C HIS A 300 45.91 23.97 33.43
N ILE A 301 47.07 24.17 32.80
CA ILE A 301 47.31 23.76 31.41
C ILE A 301 47.23 22.23 31.28
N ASP A 302 47.83 21.48 32.20
CA ASP A 302 47.78 20.02 32.21
C ASP A 302 46.36 19.49 32.41
N ALA A 303 45.57 20.14 33.28
CA ALA A 303 44.16 19.82 33.46
C ALA A 303 43.35 20.09 32.17
N GLN A 304 43.64 21.19 31.45
CA GLN A 304 43.03 21.47 30.16
C GLN A 304 43.39 20.43 29.09
N LEU A 305 44.66 20.03 29.00
CA LEU A 305 45.11 18.98 28.06
C LEU A 305 44.43 17.63 28.37
N THR A 306 44.37 17.25 29.64
CA THR A 306 43.72 16.01 30.08
C THR A 306 42.23 16.02 29.74
N ARG A 307 41.55 17.14 29.97
CA ARG A 307 40.14 17.32 29.61
C ARG A 307 39.93 17.23 28.10
N LEU A 308 40.71 17.94 27.30
CA LEU A 308 40.60 17.92 25.84
C LEU A 308 40.88 16.53 25.26
N ARG A 309 41.85 15.79 25.81
CA ARG A 309 42.10 14.40 25.42
C ARG A 309 40.87 13.53 25.66
N LYS A 310 40.27 13.63 26.86
CA LYS A 310 39.04 12.90 27.18
C LYS A 310 37.89 13.24 26.24
N GLU A 311 37.68 14.53 25.95
CA GLU A 311 36.65 14.98 24.99
C GLU A 311 36.92 14.45 23.57
N ILE A 312 38.18 14.40 23.12
CA ILE A 312 38.56 13.80 21.83
C ILE A 312 38.23 12.31 21.81
N ASP A 313 38.55 11.58 22.88
CA ASP A 313 38.30 10.14 22.96
C ASP A 313 36.80 9.84 22.95
N GLU A 314 35.99 10.58 23.73
CA GLU A 314 34.53 10.45 23.74
C GLU A 314 33.92 10.68 22.34
N VAL A 315 34.23 11.81 21.70
CA VAL A 315 33.70 12.12 20.35
C VAL A 315 34.22 11.11 19.31
N SER A 316 35.46 10.61 19.46
CA SER A 316 35.99 9.58 18.56
C SER A 316 35.27 8.24 18.72
N THR A 317 34.88 7.87 19.95
CA THR A 317 34.05 6.68 20.18
C THR A 317 32.64 6.83 19.60
N ASP A 318 32.03 8.00 19.75
CA ASP A 318 30.74 8.31 19.13
C ASP A 318 30.82 8.25 17.59
N LEU A 319 31.91 8.77 17.00
CA LEU A 319 32.15 8.68 15.57
C LEU A 319 32.26 7.22 15.09
N ALA A 320 33.01 6.38 15.81
CA ALA A 320 33.14 4.96 15.47
C ALA A 320 31.80 4.22 15.53
N THR A 321 30.97 4.48 16.55
CA THR A 321 29.62 3.89 16.65
C THR A 321 28.68 4.38 15.55
N SER A 322 28.81 5.66 15.16
CA SER A 322 28.05 6.26 14.05
C SER A 322 28.43 5.62 12.72
N HIS A 323 29.72 5.40 12.44
CA HIS A 323 30.16 4.69 11.24
C HIS A 323 29.64 3.25 11.18
N ALA A 324 29.69 2.50 12.29
CA ALA A 324 29.14 1.14 12.34
C ALA A 324 27.61 1.12 12.06
N THR A 325 26.88 2.13 12.54
CA THR A 325 25.45 2.29 12.29
C THR A 325 25.18 2.61 10.82
N ARG A 326 25.97 3.51 10.23
CA ARG A 326 25.95 3.88 8.81
C ARG A 326 26.15 2.67 7.90
N GLU A 327 27.16 1.84 8.16
CA GLU A 327 27.42 0.59 7.41
C GLU A 327 26.29 -0.43 7.53
N GLN A 328 25.63 -0.50 8.69
CA GLN A 328 24.45 -1.35 8.86
C GLN A 328 23.26 -0.84 8.06
N LEU A 329 23.03 0.48 8.03
CA LEU A 329 21.97 1.11 7.24
C LEU A 329 22.21 0.95 5.74
N GLU A 330 23.45 1.12 5.26
CA GLU A 330 23.82 0.86 3.86
C GLU A 330 23.50 -0.58 3.45
N ARG A 331 23.87 -1.56 4.29
CA ARG A 331 23.52 -2.97 4.06
C ARG A 331 22.01 -3.21 4.06
N ASP A 332 21.28 -2.59 4.98
CA ASP A 332 19.82 -2.74 5.06
C ASP A 332 19.10 -2.13 3.85
N VAL A 333 19.60 -1.00 3.31
CA VAL A 333 19.13 -0.38 2.07
C VAL A 333 19.42 -1.29 0.87
N GLN A 334 20.65 -1.81 0.76
CA GLN A 334 21.07 -2.65 -0.38
C GLN A 334 20.34 -3.99 -0.42
N CYS A 335 20.11 -4.61 0.74
CA CYS A 335 19.34 -5.85 0.85
C CYS A 335 17.81 -5.63 0.80
N GLY A 336 17.34 -4.38 0.76
CA GLY A 336 15.91 -4.06 0.78
C GLY A 336 15.19 -4.65 1.99
N LYS A 337 15.91 -4.86 3.12
CA LYS A 337 15.36 -5.47 4.33
C LYS A 337 14.24 -4.58 4.85
N SER A 338 13.01 -4.96 4.57
CA SER A 338 11.90 -4.58 5.43
C SER A 338 12.19 -5.22 6.78
N ARG A 339 12.68 -4.46 7.76
CA ARG A 339 12.54 -4.90 9.15
C ARG A 339 11.06 -5.20 9.35
N GLY A 340 10.72 -6.49 9.39
CA GLY A 340 9.44 -6.92 9.95
C GLY A 340 9.50 -6.47 11.41
N THR A 341 8.83 -5.37 11.72
CA THR A 341 8.89 -4.64 12.99
C THR A 341 8.19 -5.36 14.14
N LEU A 342 8.41 -6.67 14.32
CA LEU A 342 8.03 -7.35 15.56
C LEU A 342 8.95 -6.98 16.75
N ALA A 343 10.15 -6.45 16.48
CA ALA A 343 11.08 -6.01 17.52
C ALA A 343 10.88 -4.54 17.94
N GLN A 344 10.40 -3.68 17.03
CA GLN A 344 10.20 -2.24 17.31
C GLN A 344 8.82 -1.96 17.93
N GLN A 345 7.80 -2.78 17.63
CA GLN A 345 6.52 -2.75 18.36
C GLN A 345 6.65 -3.10 19.84
N ARG A 346 7.59 -3.98 20.21
CA ARG A 346 7.83 -4.35 21.61
C ARG A 346 8.51 -3.25 22.44
N ARG A 347 9.37 -2.43 21.83
CA ARG A 347 9.99 -1.29 22.54
C ARG A 347 8.97 -0.17 22.82
N HIS A 348 8.12 0.17 21.85
CA HIS A 348 7.06 1.17 22.07
C HIS A 348 5.92 0.68 22.99
N GLN A 349 5.65 -0.63 23.06
CA GLN A 349 4.70 -1.17 24.06
C GLN A 349 5.26 -1.16 25.49
N HIS A 350 6.57 -1.37 25.66
CA HIS A 350 7.19 -1.30 26.98
C HIS A 350 7.30 0.13 27.52
N GLU A 351 7.67 1.10 26.68
CA GLU A 351 7.76 2.51 27.10
C GLU A 351 6.39 3.11 27.47
N ALA A 352 5.31 2.71 26.81
CA ALA A 352 3.96 3.17 27.13
C ALA A 352 3.37 2.53 28.41
N SER A 353 3.89 1.37 28.84
CA SER A 353 3.42 0.66 30.03
C SER A 353 4.09 1.13 31.33
N SER A 354 5.24 1.80 31.22
CA SER A 354 6.01 2.33 32.37
C SER A 354 5.56 3.71 32.85
N THR A 355 4.73 4.43 32.09
CA THR A 355 4.36 5.83 32.40
C THR A 355 3.02 5.99 33.12
N THR A 356 2.33 4.90 33.47
CA THR A 356 0.96 4.95 34.06
C THR A 356 0.86 4.50 35.51
N THR A 357 1.98 4.28 36.20
CA THR A 357 1.96 3.84 37.62
C THR A 357 2.62 4.85 38.53
N SER A 358 2.04 6.04 38.65
CA SER A 358 2.30 6.93 39.79
C SER A 358 1.23 8.02 39.86
N VAL A 359 0.70 8.24 41.07
CA VAL A 359 -0.25 9.30 41.47
C VAL A 359 -1.70 8.91 41.11
N ILE A 360 -2.64 8.62 42.02
CA ILE A 360 -3.07 9.40 43.19
C ILE A 360 -3.64 8.46 44.29
N THR A 361 -3.00 8.47 45.47
CA THR A 361 -3.67 8.35 46.77
C THR A 361 -3.71 9.75 47.40
N SER A 362 -4.65 9.97 48.32
CA SER A 362 -4.88 11.16 49.18
C SER A 362 -5.93 12.17 48.68
N SER A 363 -7.17 12.01 49.16
CA SER A 363 -7.92 13.00 49.97
C SER A 363 -9.34 12.48 50.19
#